data_AF-A0A1L9VND3-F1
#
_entry.id   AF-A0A1L9VND3-F1
#
_cell.length_a   1.000
_cell.length_b   1.000
_cell.length_c   1.000
_cell.angle_alpha   90.00
_cell.angle_beta   90.00
_cell.angle_gamma   90.00
#
_symmetry.space_group_name_H-M   'P 1'
#
loop_
_entity.id
_entity.type
_entity.pdbx_description
1 polymer ?
#
loop_
_entity_poly.entity_id
_entity_poly.type
_entity_poly.pdbx_seq_one_letter_code
_entity_poly.pdbx_strand_id
1 'polypeptide(L)'
;MLSLSIPKLEDDDPDLIMERKIYAILKEYLQPDSTTAPETAAKGIDQFLPAKRPDLGVKIEPVGAFLPNLWDLFMDIARQIPSDHESQDRLVKLVDALSQLPSTVEIIWGGEARVWADLPLIGEEMLEFCDSPLYRASLGNDTIPSPEKATAYINLTSYAARLLGTHDMISWFWMPIYELRMGLETQLWREMHPPRLDCYVSLYAEWVLHSGVWVFRKFRGKNSEGDGLKGPLYKGVCYSEERWEYWEKCLADIHENGEGKVNEKTTKLAGMTKERMEDIRKNYVDESDDEEDDSE
;
A
#
# COMPACT_ATOMS: atom_id res chain seq x y z
N MET A 1 14.84 17.46 -4.82
CA MET A 1 15.49 16.83 -3.66
C MET A 1 14.43 16.59 -2.60
N LEU A 2 14.31 15.35 -2.13
CA LEU A 2 13.35 14.98 -1.10
C LEU A 2 13.87 15.31 0.29
N SER A 3 13.03 15.93 1.11
CA SER A 3 13.31 16.20 2.52
C SER A 3 12.76 15.07 3.38
N LEU A 4 13.49 13.95 3.45
CA LEU A 4 13.15 12.83 4.31
C LEU A 4 13.71 13.06 5.72
N SER A 5 12.89 12.81 6.75
CA SER A 5 13.28 12.81 8.16
C SER A 5 12.52 11.74 8.94
N ILE A 6 13.20 11.13 9.93
CA ILE A 6 12.59 10.21 10.89
C ILE A 6 13.01 10.71 12.27
N PRO A 7 12.15 11.44 13.01
CA PRO A 7 12.53 12.12 14.25
C PRO A 7 13.17 11.20 15.29
N LYS A 8 12.71 9.96 15.44
CA LYS A 8 13.31 8.99 16.38
C LYS A 8 14.81 8.74 16.13
N LEU A 9 15.28 8.93 14.89
CA LEU A 9 16.68 8.70 14.52
C LEU A 9 17.59 9.90 14.83
N GLU A 10 17.02 11.05 15.24
CA GLU A 10 17.77 12.22 15.70
C GLU A 10 18.29 12.06 17.15
N ASP A 11 17.73 11.13 17.91
CA ASP A 11 18.15 10.82 19.28
C ASP A 11 19.49 10.07 19.29
N ASP A 12 20.40 10.40 20.22
CA ASP A 12 21.72 9.75 20.40
C ASP A 12 21.63 8.34 21.02
N ASP A 13 20.50 7.66 20.91
CA ASP A 13 20.31 6.31 21.44
C ASP A 13 21.17 5.30 20.67
N PRO A 14 22.18 4.65 21.29
CA PRO A 14 23.06 3.70 20.61
C PRO A 14 22.32 2.52 19.99
N ASP A 15 21.14 2.14 20.50
CA ASP A 15 20.37 1.01 19.98
C ASP A 15 19.82 1.29 18.57
N LEU A 16 19.68 2.56 18.17
CA LEU A 16 19.20 2.99 16.84
C LEU A 16 20.30 3.07 15.76
N ILE A 17 21.51 2.57 16.04
CA ILE A 17 22.64 2.64 15.10
C ILE A 17 22.34 1.92 13.79
N MET A 18 21.55 0.84 13.84
CA MET A 18 21.20 0.03 12.68
C MET A 18 20.20 0.77 11.77
N GLU A 19 19.13 1.26 12.36
CA GLU A 19 18.09 2.04 11.70
C GLU A 19 18.66 3.29 11.06
N ARG A 20 19.60 3.98 11.73
CA ARG A 20 20.32 5.13 11.14
C ARG A 20 21.11 4.76 9.89
N LYS A 21 21.79 3.62 9.89
CA LYS A 21 22.58 3.15 8.73
C LYS A 21 21.67 2.79 7.56
N ILE A 22 20.59 2.07 7.82
CA ILE A 22 19.58 1.70 6.80
C ILE A 22 18.89 2.95 6.26
N TYR A 23 18.47 3.85 7.15
CA TYR A 23 17.89 5.13 6.79
C TYR A 23 18.82 5.97 5.91
N ALA A 24 20.13 5.98 6.17
CA ALA A 24 21.09 6.68 5.32
C ALA A 24 21.13 6.10 3.89
N ILE A 25 21.06 4.77 3.74
CA ILE A 25 20.95 4.11 2.42
C ILE A 25 19.66 4.54 1.72
N LEU A 26 18.52 4.45 2.40
CA LEU A 26 17.23 4.85 1.84
C LEU A 26 17.22 6.33 1.43
N LYS A 27 17.73 7.20 2.30
CA LYS A 27 17.75 8.65 2.07
C LYS A 27 18.59 9.04 0.86
N GLU A 28 19.73 8.38 0.64
CA GLU A 28 20.56 8.57 -0.55
C GLU A 28 19.86 8.01 -1.79
N TYR A 29 19.50 6.73 -1.76
CA TYR A 29 18.91 6.02 -2.90
C TYR A 29 17.63 6.67 -3.42
N LEU A 30 16.81 7.28 -2.57
CA LEU A 30 15.53 7.85 -2.97
C LEU A 30 15.63 9.25 -3.56
N GLN A 31 16.80 9.89 -3.55
CA GLN A 31 16.93 11.20 -4.19
C GLN A 31 16.77 11.08 -5.71
N PRO A 32 16.09 12.04 -6.37
CA PRO A 32 15.92 12.04 -7.83
C PRO A 32 17.23 11.96 -8.63
N ASP A 33 18.30 12.55 -8.10
CA ASP A 33 19.63 12.58 -8.70
C ASP A 33 20.51 11.38 -8.30
N SER A 34 20.01 10.48 -7.46
CA SER A 34 20.75 9.26 -7.10
C SER A 34 20.87 8.31 -8.29
N THR A 35 22.11 7.96 -8.59
CA THR A 35 22.47 6.95 -9.60
C THR A 35 22.60 5.55 -9.00
N THR A 36 22.36 5.39 -7.70
CA THR A 36 22.41 4.11 -7.01
C THR A 36 21.33 3.18 -7.57
N ALA A 37 21.75 2.00 -8.03
CA ALA A 37 20.85 0.95 -8.51
C ALA A 37 20.10 0.29 -7.34
N PRO A 38 18.85 -0.17 -7.52
CA PRO A 38 18.08 -0.81 -6.46
C PRO A 38 18.78 -2.03 -5.86
N GLU A 39 19.50 -2.82 -6.66
CA GLU A 39 20.24 -3.99 -6.20
C GLU A 39 21.43 -3.61 -5.31
N THR A 40 22.05 -2.45 -5.56
CA THR A 40 23.14 -1.93 -4.72
C THR A 40 22.61 -1.50 -3.36
N ALA A 41 21.50 -0.77 -3.34
CA ALA A 41 20.83 -0.38 -2.09
C ALA A 41 20.32 -1.61 -1.32
N ALA A 42 19.69 -2.57 -2.00
CA ALA A 42 19.21 -3.82 -1.40
C ALA A 42 20.35 -4.61 -0.75
N LYS A 43 21.49 -4.78 -1.43
CA LYS A 43 22.67 -5.42 -0.86
C LYS A 43 23.23 -4.66 0.35
N GLY A 44 23.16 -3.33 0.33
CA GLY A 44 23.55 -2.51 1.47
C GLY A 44 22.66 -2.76 2.69
N ILE A 45 21.35 -2.93 2.50
CA ILE A 45 20.40 -3.29 3.56
C ILE A 45 20.62 -4.74 4.02
N ASP A 46 20.84 -5.68 3.10
CA ASP A 46 21.07 -7.10 3.41
C ASP A 46 22.26 -7.35 4.34
N GLN A 47 23.31 -6.54 4.21
CA GLN A 47 24.48 -6.59 5.11
C GLN A 47 24.14 -6.31 6.57
N PHE A 48 22.96 -5.76 6.86
CA PHE A 48 22.50 -5.44 8.20
C PHE A 48 21.59 -6.51 8.82
N LEU A 49 21.26 -7.58 8.11
CA LEU A 49 20.58 -8.72 8.70
C LEU A 49 21.34 -9.25 9.92
N PRO A 50 20.65 -9.62 11.02
CA PRO A 50 21.28 -10.16 12.22
C PRO A 50 22.32 -11.27 11.98
N ALA A 51 22.08 -12.15 10.99
CA ALA A 51 23.01 -13.23 10.64
C ALA A 51 24.26 -12.78 9.85
N LYS A 52 24.24 -11.59 9.24
CA LYS A 52 25.28 -11.07 8.33
C LYS A 52 26.02 -9.86 8.89
N ARG A 53 25.41 -9.15 9.84
CA ARG A 53 25.89 -7.82 10.25
C ARG A 53 27.18 -7.85 11.05
N PRO A 54 28.04 -6.82 10.88
CA PRO A 54 29.24 -6.68 11.70
C PRO A 54 28.88 -6.45 13.17
N ASP A 55 29.79 -6.81 14.08
CA ASP A 55 29.69 -6.41 15.48
C ASP A 55 29.88 -4.89 15.58
N LEU A 56 28.83 -4.21 16.04
CA LEU A 56 28.80 -2.76 16.23
C LEU A 56 28.80 -2.38 17.72
N GLY A 57 29.11 -3.32 18.61
CA GLY A 57 29.09 -3.10 20.06
C GLY A 57 27.69 -3.00 20.66
N VAL A 58 26.65 -3.36 19.89
CA VAL A 58 25.25 -3.44 20.32
C VAL A 58 24.74 -4.87 20.22
N LYS A 59 23.76 -5.20 21.06
CA LYS A 59 23.18 -6.55 21.10
C LYS A 59 22.57 -6.89 19.74
N ILE A 60 22.81 -8.11 19.26
CA ILE A 60 22.14 -8.64 18.06
C ILE A 60 20.74 -9.13 18.42
N GLU A 61 19.72 -8.45 17.89
CA GLU A 61 18.32 -8.85 17.98
C GLU A 61 18.00 -10.01 17.03
N PRO A 62 16.99 -10.83 17.33
CA PRO A 62 16.53 -11.86 16.40
C PRO A 62 15.92 -11.22 15.14
N VAL A 63 15.93 -11.95 14.03
CA VAL A 63 15.37 -11.49 12.74
C VAL A 63 13.92 -11.02 12.86
N GLY A 64 13.11 -11.71 13.66
CA GLY A 64 11.72 -11.30 13.93
C GLY A 64 11.54 -9.99 14.69
N ALA A 65 12.60 -9.43 15.29
CA ALA A 65 12.60 -8.08 15.88
C ALA A 65 13.25 -7.04 14.96
N PHE A 66 14.16 -7.47 14.07
CA PHE A 66 14.79 -6.61 13.07
C PHE A 66 13.79 -6.19 11.97
N LEU A 67 13.04 -7.15 11.43
CA LEU A 67 12.16 -6.91 10.28
C LEU A 67 11.05 -5.89 10.53
N PRO A 68 10.36 -5.89 11.68
CA PRO A 68 9.41 -4.82 12.02
C PRO A 68 10.02 -3.42 11.89
N ASN A 69 11.17 -3.21 12.55
CA ASN A 69 11.88 -1.93 12.50
C ASN A 69 12.34 -1.55 11.09
N LEU A 70 12.69 -2.54 10.25
CA LEU A 70 13.01 -2.30 8.84
C LEU A 70 11.78 -1.79 8.09
N TRP A 71 10.65 -2.48 8.20
CA TRP A 71 9.43 -2.13 7.48
C TRP A 71 8.85 -0.80 7.94
N ASP A 72 8.93 -0.49 9.23
CA ASP A 72 8.64 0.84 9.80
C ASP A 72 9.37 1.95 9.05
N LEU A 73 10.67 1.79 8.79
CA LEU A 73 11.45 2.80 8.07
C LEU A 73 10.95 3.00 6.65
N PHE A 74 10.63 1.91 5.94
CA PHE A 74 10.07 1.98 4.60
C PHE A 74 8.74 2.74 4.59
N MET A 75 7.86 2.44 5.54
CA MET A 75 6.53 3.06 5.63
C MET A 75 6.59 4.52 6.11
N ASP A 76 7.46 4.85 7.06
CA ASP A 76 7.68 6.24 7.51
C ASP A 76 8.25 7.11 6.39
N ILE A 77 9.12 6.54 5.55
CA ILE A 77 9.63 7.20 4.36
C ILE A 77 8.52 7.33 3.30
N ALA A 78 7.78 6.26 3.03
CA ALA A 78 6.70 6.26 2.02
C ALA A 78 5.68 7.37 2.27
N ARG A 79 5.31 7.62 3.54
CA ARG A 79 4.42 8.72 3.94
C ARG A 79 4.92 10.11 3.53
N GLN A 80 6.23 10.29 3.37
CA GLN A 80 6.84 11.58 3.07
C GLN A 80 7.05 11.81 1.57
N ILE A 81 6.97 10.78 0.74
CA ILE A 81 7.16 10.88 -0.70
C ILE A 81 5.81 11.22 -1.34
N PRO A 82 5.65 12.33 -2.07
CA PRO A 82 4.41 12.65 -2.76
C PRO A 82 3.95 11.48 -3.66
N SER A 83 2.64 11.19 -3.71
CA SER A 83 2.10 10.03 -4.43
C SER A 83 2.39 10.02 -5.93
N ASP A 84 2.60 11.19 -6.53
CA ASP A 84 2.95 11.40 -7.94
C ASP A 84 4.47 11.46 -8.21
N HIS A 85 5.30 11.32 -7.18
CA HIS A 85 6.75 11.44 -7.29
C HIS A 85 7.42 10.10 -7.64
N GLU A 86 8.39 10.11 -8.55
CA GLU A 86 9.09 8.91 -9.07
C GLU A 86 9.77 8.05 -7.98
N SER A 87 10.14 8.67 -6.85
CA SER A 87 10.72 7.94 -5.72
C SER A 87 9.76 6.95 -5.07
N GLN A 88 8.45 7.04 -5.30
CA GLN A 88 7.51 5.97 -4.96
C GLN A 88 7.88 4.67 -5.68
N ASP A 89 8.09 4.75 -6.99
CA ASP A 89 8.49 3.60 -7.80
C ASP A 89 9.90 3.12 -7.43
N ARG A 90 10.82 4.04 -7.09
CA ARG A 90 12.16 3.67 -6.60
C ARG A 90 12.07 2.85 -5.32
N LEU A 91 11.22 3.24 -4.37
CA LEU A 91 11.04 2.51 -3.12
C LEU A 91 10.48 1.10 -3.36
N VAL A 92 9.49 0.97 -4.27
CA VAL A 92 8.93 -0.33 -4.69
C VAL A 92 10.00 -1.21 -5.34
N LYS A 93 10.80 -0.66 -6.27
CA LYS A 93 11.93 -1.37 -6.90
C LYS A 93 12.98 -1.85 -5.91
N LEU A 94 13.14 -1.15 -4.79
CA LEU A 94 14.06 -1.58 -3.74
C LEU A 94 13.52 -2.81 -2.99
N VAL A 95 12.22 -2.88 -2.72
CA VAL A 95 11.59 -4.07 -2.14
C VAL A 95 11.66 -5.25 -3.10
N ASP A 96 11.41 -5.02 -4.39
CA ASP A 96 11.60 -6.05 -5.43
C ASP A 96 13.07 -6.52 -5.48
N ALA A 97 14.03 -5.61 -5.50
CA ALA A 97 15.44 -5.99 -5.48
C ALA A 97 15.85 -6.74 -4.19
N LEU A 98 15.23 -6.43 -3.05
CA LEU A 98 15.40 -7.21 -1.83
C LEU A 98 14.86 -8.63 -2.03
N SER A 99 13.63 -8.80 -2.56
CA SER A 99 13.00 -10.11 -2.72
C SER A 99 13.79 -11.08 -3.61
N GLN A 100 14.61 -10.53 -4.53
CA GLN A 100 15.50 -11.30 -5.40
C GLN A 100 16.86 -11.68 -4.78
N LEU A 101 17.17 -11.22 -3.57
CA LEU A 101 18.42 -11.60 -2.89
C LEU A 101 18.38 -13.04 -2.37
N PRO A 102 19.55 -13.71 -2.26
CA PRO A 102 19.65 -15.00 -1.57
C PRO A 102 19.08 -14.90 -0.15
N SER A 103 18.01 -15.66 0.10
CA SER A 103 17.31 -15.65 1.37
C SER A 103 17.89 -16.64 2.36
N THR A 104 17.98 -16.22 3.62
CA THR A 104 18.14 -17.13 4.76
C THR A 104 16.77 -17.60 5.22
N VAL A 105 16.68 -18.85 5.67
CA VAL A 105 15.47 -19.40 6.31
C VAL A 105 15.57 -19.13 7.80
N GLU A 106 14.56 -18.48 8.37
CA GLU A 106 14.49 -18.11 9.78
C GLU A 106 13.17 -18.58 10.38
N ILE A 107 13.17 -18.85 11.68
CA ILE A 107 11.94 -19.15 12.42
C ILE A 107 11.35 -17.85 12.97
N ILE A 108 10.23 -17.43 12.39
CA ILE A 108 9.49 -16.23 12.78
C ILE A 108 8.11 -16.66 13.27
N TRP A 109 7.79 -16.32 14.52
CA TRP A 109 6.53 -16.67 15.19
C TRP A 109 6.14 -18.16 15.09
N GLY A 110 7.14 -19.05 15.06
CA GLY A 110 6.95 -20.50 15.00
C GLY A 110 6.79 -21.08 13.60
N GLY A 111 6.85 -20.25 12.54
CA GLY A 111 6.89 -20.69 11.14
C GLY A 111 8.26 -20.42 10.50
N GLU A 112 8.62 -21.24 9.52
CA GLU A 112 9.78 -20.98 8.64
C GLU A 112 9.43 -19.89 7.62
N ALA A 113 10.32 -18.92 7.45
CA ALA A 113 10.20 -17.88 6.43
C ALA A 113 11.56 -17.60 5.78
N ARG A 114 11.55 -17.43 4.45
CA ARG A 114 12.69 -16.94 3.67
C ARG A 114 12.69 -15.42 3.73
N VAL A 115 13.65 -14.85 4.45
CA VAL A 115 13.64 -13.43 4.85
C VAL A 115 13.36 -12.46 3.71
N TRP A 116 13.92 -12.69 2.52
CA TRP A 116 13.66 -11.81 1.38
C TRP A 116 12.63 -12.36 0.41
N ALA A 117 12.71 -13.65 0.10
CA ALA A 117 11.82 -14.30 -0.85
C ALA A 117 10.40 -14.54 -0.34
N ASP A 118 10.10 -14.24 0.93
CA ASP A 118 8.73 -14.24 1.47
C ASP A 118 8.33 -12.87 2.06
N LEU A 119 9.27 -11.93 2.20
CA LEU A 119 9.09 -10.61 2.83
C LEU A 119 8.26 -10.67 4.14
N PRO A 120 8.65 -11.51 5.11
CA PRO A 120 7.82 -11.76 6.28
C PRO A 120 7.65 -10.50 7.12
N LEU A 121 6.51 -10.43 7.81
CA LEU A 121 6.08 -9.32 8.68
C LEU A 121 5.72 -8.02 7.95
N ILE A 122 5.98 -7.87 6.64
CA ILE A 122 5.66 -6.60 5.95
C ILE A 122 4.16 -6.30 5.97
N GLY A 123 3.29 -7.33 5.96
CA GLY A 123 1.85 -7.14 5.99
C GLY A 123 1.30 -6.85 7.37
N GLU A 124 1.86 -7.50 8.39
CA GLU A 124 1.57 -7.23 9.79
C GLU A 124 1.99 -5.82 10.18
N GLU A 125 3.19 -5.39 9.78
CA GLU A 125 3.62 -4.01 10.01
C GLU A 125 2.75 -3.02 9.23
N MET A 126 2.38 -3.33 7.98
CA MET A 126 1.52 -2.45 7.21
C MET A 126 0.15 -2.27 7.88
N LEU A 127 -0.38 -3.32 8.51
CA LEU A 127 -1.60 -3.26 9.31
C LEU A 127 -1.45 -2.32 10.51
N GLU A 128 -0.34 -2.41 11.25
CA GLU A 128 -0.06 -1.55 12.40
C GLU A 128 0.21 -0.10 12.01
N PHE A 129 0.92 0.11 10.89
CA PHE A 129 1.20 1.41 10.30
C PHE A 129 0.01 2.02 9.58
N CYS A 130 -1.03 1.24 9.31
CA CYS A 130 -2.28 1.75 8.78
C CYS A 130 -3.04 2.50 9.90
N ASP A 131 -2.54 3.66 10.31
CA ASP A 131 -3.27 4.66 11.12
C ASP A 131 -4.31 5.37 10.25
N SER A 132 -5.08 4.56 9.53
CA SER A 132 -6.01 5.05 8.57
C SER A 132 -7.06 5.89 9.28
N PRO A 133 -7.42 7.06 8.72
CA PRO A 133 -8.67 7.73 9.09
C PRO A 133 -9.86 6.75 9.05
N LEU A 134 -9.78 5.71 8.21
CA LEU A 134 -10.73 4.58 8.09
C LEU A 134 -10.77 3.71 9.35
N TYR A 135 -9.62 3.28 9.85
CA TYR A 135 -9.53 2.42 11.04
C TYR A 135 -10.02 3.18 12.27
N ARG A 136 -9.60 4.44 12.43
CA ARG A 136 -10.07 5.30 13.53
C ARG A 136 -11.57 5.57 13.46
N ALA A 137 -12.11 5.89 12.29
CA ALA A 137 -13.56 6.06 12.10
C ALA A 137 -14.34 4.78 12.45
N SER A 138 -13.80 3.60 12.10
CA SER A 138 -14.42 2.31 12.44
C SER A 138 -14.43 2.00 13.94
N LEU A 139 -13.49 2.58 14.71
CA LEU A 139 -13.46 2.52 16.18
C LEU A 139 -14.36 3.57 16.86
N GLY A 140 -15.23 4.24 16.10
CA GLY A 140 -16.10 5.31 16.59
C GLY A 140 -15.37 6.64 16.82
N ASN A 141 -14.11 6.74 16.40
CA ASN A 141 -13.35 7.97 16.45
C ASN A 141 -13.63 8.75 15.16
N ASP A 142 -14.69 9.57 15.18
CA ASP A 142 -15.15 10.37 14.02
C ASP A 142 -14.17 11.53 13.66
N THR A 143 -12.88 11.34 13.92
CA THR A 143 -11.85 12.32 13.61
C THR A 143 -11.78 12.57 12.11
N ILE A 144 -11.90 13.83 11.74
CA ILE A 144 -11.62 14.32 10.40
C ILE A 144 -10.09 14.38 10.27
N PRO A 145 -9.49 13.78 9.23
CA PRO A 145 -8.05 13.85 9.06
C PRO A 145 -7.59 15.29 8.83
N SER A 146 -6.48 15.70 9.44
CA SER A 146 -5.82 16.95 9.05
C SER A 146 -5.24 16.82 7.64
N PRO A 147 -5.01 17.93 6.91
CA PRO A 147 -4.41 17.89 5.58
C PRO A 147 -3.08 17.13 5.53
N GLU A 148 -2.24 17.29 6.56
CA GLU A 148 -0.93 16.64 6.66
C GLU A 148 -1.09 15.13 6.84
N LYS A 149 -2.02 14.69 7.70
CA LYS A 149 -2.31 13.27 7.90
C LYS A 149 -2.94 12.65 6.66
N ALA A 150 -3.85 13.35 6.00
CA ALA A 150 -4.44 12.90 4.75
C ALA A 150 -3.37 12.72 3.67
N THR A 151 -2.47 13.69 3.51
CA THR A 151 -1.37 13.63 2.55
C THR A 151 -0.43 12.46 2.85
N ALA A 152 0.01 12.32 4.09
CA ALA A 152 0.87 11.21 4.51
C ALA A 152 0.22 9.85 4.25
N TYR A 153 -1.09 9.75 4.48
CA TYR A 153 -1.83 8.51 4.25
C TYR A 153 -1.98 8.22 2.75
N ILE A 154 -2.31 9.21 1.92
CA ILE A 154 -2.36 9.08 0.45
C ILE A 154 -1.01 8.58 -0.08
N ASN A 155 0.09 9.18 0.39
CA ASN A 155 1.44 8.78 -0.01
C ASN A 155 1.77 7.32 0.38
N LEU A 156 1.37 6.89 1.57
CA LEU A 156 1.55 5.51 2.02
C LEU A 156 0.68 4.52 1.22
N THR A 157 -0.58 4.88 0.95
CA THR A 157 -1.47 4.09 0.10
C THR A 157 -0.92 3.97 -1.33
N SER A 158 -0.34 5.04 -1.85
CA SER A 158 0.32 5.07 -3.15
C SER A 158 1.47 4.05 -3.25
N TYR A 159 2.31 3.98 -2.20
CA TYR A 159 3.36 2.95 -2.07
C TYR A 159 2.78 1.54 -2.00
N ALA A 160 1.77 1.32 -1.15
CA ALA A 160 1.17 0.01 -0.95
C ALA A 160 0.44 -0.50 -2.20
N ALA A 161 -0.25 0.39 -2.91
CA ALA A 161 -0.93 0.07 -4.17
C ALA A 161 0.06 -0.33 -5.26
N ARG A 162 1.21 0.34 -5.35
CA ARG A 162 2.26 -0.09 -6.29
C ARG A 162 2.83 -1.45 -5.92
N LEU A 163 3.18 -1.68 -4.65
CA LEU A 163 3.68 -2.98 -4.20
C LEU A 163 2.73 -4.12 -4.53
N LEU A 164 1.44 -3.95 -4.20
CA LEU A 164 0.40 -4.92 -4.52
C LEU A 164 0.26 -5.15 -6.03
N GLY A 165 0.35 -4.09 -6.83
CA GLY A 165 0.27 -4.17 -8.29
C GLY A 165 1.47 -4.83 -8.95
N THR A 166 2.66 -4.75 -8.35
CA THR A 166 3.90 -5.32 -8.89
C THR A 166 4.18 -6.76 -8.47
N HIS A 167 3.52 -7.26 -7.43
CA HIS A 167 4.05 -8.43 -6.72
C HIS A 167 2.96 -9.35 -6.16
N ASP A 168 2.88 -10.56 -6.69
CA ASP A 168 1.96 -11.60 -6.19
C ASP A 168 2.33 -12.14 -4.79
N MET A 169 3.53 -11.84 -4.29
CA MET A 169 3.98 -12.38 -3.00
C MET A 169 3.45 -11.58 -1.80
N ILE A 170 2.89 -10.39 -2.01
CA ILE A 170 2.32 -9.58 -0.92
C ILE A 170 0.80 -9.68 -0.96
N SER A 171 0.23 -10.47 -0.05
CA SER A 171 -1.22 -10.68 0.03
C SER A 171 -1.95 -9.55 0.78
N TRP A 172 -1.93 -8.33 0.25
CA TRP A 172 -2.67 -7.16 0.78
C TRP A 172 -4.02 -6.91 0.13
N PHE A 173 -4.59 -7.90 -0.56
CA PHE A 173 -5.84 -7.74 -1.32
C PHE A 173 -7.02 -7.21 -0.51
N TRP A 174 -7.06 -7.51 0.79
CA TRP A 174 -8.14 -7.07 1.65
C TRP A 174 -8.10 -5.55 1.87
N MET A 175 -6.94 -4.89 1.72
CA MET A 175 -6.78 -3.45 1.93
C MET A 175 -7.60 -2.61 0.96
N PRO A 176 -7.37 -2.65 -0.38
CA PRO A 176 -8.17 -1.86 -1.31
C PRO A 176 -9.67 -2.16 -1.14
N ILE A 177 -10.04 -3.42 -0.95
CA ILE A 177 -11.44 -3.82 -0.75
C ILE A 177 -12.03 -3.16 0.51
N TYR A 178 -11.29 -3.17 1.61
CA TYR A 178 -11.70 -2.55 2.86
C TYR A 178 -11.80 -1.02 2.72
N GLU A 179 -10.84 -0.37 2.07
CA GLU A 179 -10.86 1.09 1.90
C GLU A 179 -12.01 1.54 1.01
N LEU A 180 -12.23 0.88 -0.14
CA LEU A 180 -13.34 1.18 -1.04
C LEU A 180 -14.69 0.95 -0.34
N ARG A 181 -14.85 -0.13 0.45
CA ARG A 181 -16.09 -0.36 1.21
C ARG A 181 -16.40 0.81 2.14
N MET A 182 -15.39 1.38 2.80
CA MET A 182 -15.63 2.32 3.90
C MET A 182 -16.19 3.66 3.45
N GLY A 183 -15.86 4.12 2.24
CA GLY A 183 -16.41 5.38 1.72
C GLY A 183 -17.46 5.23 0.64
N LEU A 184 -17.57 4.05 -0.01
CA LEU A 184 -18.59 3.81 -1.02
C LEU A 184 -19.76 2.96 -0.50
N GLU A 185 -19.57 2.14 0.54
CA GLU A 185 -20.57 1.16 1.01
C GLU A 185 -21.00 1.31 2.48
N THR A 186 -20.26 2.03 3.32
CA THR A 186 -20.59 2.16 4.76
C THR A 186 -21.58 3.27 5.06
N GLN A 187 -21.44 4.41 4.39
CA GLN A 187 -22.34 5.56 4.53
C GLN A 187 -22.51 6.25 3.18
N LEU A 188 -23.62 6.94 2.98
CA LEU A 188 -23.81 7.71 1.76
C LEU A 188 -22.77 8.83 1.71
N TRP A 189 -22.07 8.98 0.58
CA TRP A 189 -21.02 10.00 0.46
C TRP A 189 -21.54 11.41 0.74
N ARG A 190 -22.82 11.69 0.46
CA ARG A 190 -23.49 12.98 0.75
C ARG A 190 -23.51 13.33 2.25
N GLU A 191 -23.55 12.31 3.09
CA GLU A 191 -23.58 12.42 4.56
C GLU A 191 -22.17 12.54 5.16
N MET A 192 -21.14 12.20 4.38
CA MET A 192 -19.76 12.24 4.83
C MET A 192 -19.22 13.67 4.98
N HIS A 193 -18.28 13.87 5.91
CA HIS A 193 -17.56 15.14 6.05
C HIS A 193 -16.66 15.40 4.82
N PRO A 194 -16.65 16.61 4.22
CA PRO A 194 -15.92 16.90 2.98
C PRO A 194 -14.43 16.48 2.96
N PRO A 195 -13.56 16.91 3.88
CA PRO A 195 -12.18 16.43 3.94
C PRO A 195 -12.00 14.91 4.04
N ARG A 196 -12.96 14.20 4.64
CA ARG A 196 -12.91 12.74 4.70
C ARG A 196 -13.20 12.15 3.32
N LEU A 197 -14.21 12.68 2.62
CA LEU A 197 -14.54 12.25 1.28
C LEU A 197 -13.43 12.59 0.27
N ASP A 198 -12.82 13.77 0.38
CA ASP A 198 -11.64 14.15 -0.41
C ASP A 198 -10.49 13.14 -0.25
N CYS A 199 -10.21 12.77 1.01
CA CYS A 199 -9.20 11.76 1.31
C CYS A 199 -9.57 10.42 0.67
N TYR A 200 -10.78 9.90 0.88
CA TYR A 200 -11.22 8.61 0.32
C TYR A 200 -11.13 8.53 -1.19
N VAL A 201 -11.63 9.54 -1.90
CA VAL A 201 -11.54 9.57 -3.37
C VAL A 201 -10.08 9.53 -3.83
N SER A 202 -9.18 10.20 -3.10
CA SER A 202 -7.74 10.15 -3.39
C SER A 202 -7.17 8.75 -3.20
N LEU A 203 -7.51 8.06 -2.11
CA LEU A 203 -7.08 6.68 -1.87
C LEU A 203 -7.59 5.71 -2.95
N TYR A 204 -8.84 5.88 -3.37
CA TYR A 204 -9.43 5.06 -4.43
C TYR A 204 -8.69 5.21 -5.74
N ALA A 205 -8.31 6.45 -6.07
CA ALA A 205 -7.49 6.71 -7.24
C ALA A 205 -6.16 5.98 -7.19
N GLU A 206 -5.46 6.02 -6.05
CA GLU A 206 -4.17 5.33 -5.89
C GLU A 206 -4.29 3.81 -6.05
N TRP A 207 -5.28 3.17 -5.39
CA TRP A 207 -5.51 1.74 -5.53
C TRP A 207 -5.86 1.32 -6.95
N VAL A 208 -6.79 2.03 -7.58
CA VAL A 208 -7.24 1.74 -8.95
C VAL A 208 -6.13 1.97 -9.96
N LEU A 209 -5.35 3.05 -9.80
CA LEU A 209 -4.28 3.40 -10.72
C LEU A 209 -3.17 2.36 -10.70
N HIS A 210 -2.72 1.96 -9.51
CA HIS A 210 -1.51 1.16 -9.36
C HIS A 210 -1.75 -0.34 -9.19
N SER A 211 -2.90 -0.75 -8.64
CA SER A 211 -3.23 -2.17 -8.41
C SER A 211 -4.59 -2.58 -8.99
N GLY A 212 -5.30 -1.70 -9.69
CA GLY A 212 -6.69 -1.94 -10.07
C GLY A 212 -6.90 -3.19 -10.93
N VAL A 213 -5.96 -3.51 -11.83
CA VAL A 213 -6.01 -4.74 -12.65
C VAL A 213 -5.93 -5.97 -11.75
N TRP A 214 -4.97 -5.98 -10.83
CA TRP A 214 -4.76 -7.08 -9.89
C TRP A 214 -5.96 -7.26 -8.95
N VAL A 215 -6.52 -6.15 -8.45
CA VAL A 215 -7.74 -6.17 -7.63
C VAL A 215 -8.93 -6.69 -8.44
N PHE A 216 -9.12 -6.21 -9.67
CA PHE A 216 -10.24 -6.62 -10.54
C PHE A 216 -10.22 -8.12 -10.86
N ARG A 217 -9.03 -8.71 -11.04
CA ARG A 217 -8.87 -10.17 -11.20
C ARG A 217 -9.58 -10.96 -10.10
N LYS A 218 -9.58 -10.49 -8.85
CA LYS A 218 -10.28 -11.14 -7.73
C LYS A 218 -11.80 -11.01 -7.79
N PHE A 219 -12.32 -10.03 -8.53
CA PHE A 219 -13.75 -9.76 -8.68
C PHE A 219 -14.36 -10.50 -9.86
N ARG A 220 -13.54 -11.16 -10.69
CA ARG A 220 -14.00 -12.07 -11.75
C ARG A 220 -14.74 -13.25 -11.12
N GLY A 221 -15.91 -13.56 -11.68
CA GLY A 221 -16.79 -14.62 -11.17
C GLY A 221 -17.72 -14.16 -10.04
N LYS A 222 -18.21 -15.11 -9.26
CA LYS A 222 -19.06 -14.85 -8.08
C LYS A 222 -18.58 -15.71 -6.92
N ASN A 223 -17.97 -15.08 -5.92
CA ASN A 223 -17.55 -15.74 -4.69
C ASN A 223 -18.04 -14.96 -3.46
N SER A 224 -18.80 -15.65 -2.61
CA SER A 224 -19.33 -15.11 -1.34
C SER A 224 -18.33 -15.22 -0.18
N GLU A 225 -17.18 -15.88 -0.38
CA GLU A 225 -16.04 -15.78 0.51
C GLU A 225 -15.71 -14.29 0.69
N GLY A 226 -15.57 -13.84 1.94
CA GLY A 226 -15.38 -12.41 2.21
C GLY A 226 -16.65 -11.57 2.25
N ASP A 227 -17.86 -12.13 2.30
CA ASP A 227 -19.10 -11.35 2.51
C ASP A 227 -19.08 -10.44 3.75
N GLY A 228 -18.24 -10.73 4.75
CA GLY A 228 -17.95 -9.84 5.88
C GLY A 228 -17.13 -8.57 5.53
N LEU A 229 -16.62 -8.48 4.30
CA LEU A 229 -15.93 -7.32 3.74
C LEU A 229 -16.88 -6.37 2.99
N LYS A 230 -18.17 -6.68 2.90
CA LYS A 230 -19.18 -5.78 2.32
C LYS A 230 -19.63 -4.72 3.33
N GLY A 231 -19.87 -3.51 2.85
CA GLY A 231 -20.56 -2.47 3.62
C GLY A 231 -22.09 -2.60 3.53
N PRO A 232 -22.83 -1.98 4.47
CA PRO A 232 -24.28 -2.05 4.55
C PRO A 232 -25.03 -1.56 3.31
N LEU A 233 -24.46 -0.68 2.48
CA LEU A 233 -25.14 -0.15 1.30
C LEU A 233 -25.07 -1.08 0.08
N TYR A 234 -24.09 -1.98 0.02
CA TYR A 234 -23.98 -2.96 -1.06
C TYR A 234 -24.65 -4.29 -0.67
N LYS A 235 -25.54 -4.79 -1.54
CA LYS A 235 -26.39 -5.97 -1.24
C LYS A 235 -26.05 -7.21 -2.07
N GLY A 236 -25.14 -7.10 -3.04
CA GLY A 236 -24.72 -8.21 -3.87
C GLY A 236 -23.67 -9.10 -3.22
N VAL A 237 -22.92 -9.84 -4.03
CA VAL A 237 -21.88 -10.80 -3.62
C VAL A 237 -20.53 -10.08 -3.49
N CYS A 238 -19.74 -10.41 -2.46
CA CYS A 238 -18.49 -9.70 -2.14
C CYS A 238 -17.51 -9.60 -3.33
N TYR A 239 -17.11 -10.74 -3.87
CA TYR A 239 -16.24 -10.77 -5.04
C TYR A 239 -17.12 -11.00 -6.27
N SER A 240 -17.49 -9.89 -6.90
CA SER A 240 -18.30 -9.90 -8.11
C SER A 240 -18.08 -8.65 -8.93
N GLU A 241 -18.16 -8.79 -10.26
CA GLU A 241 -18.15 -7.65 -11.18
C GLU A 241 -19.27 -6.65 -10.87
N GLU A 242 -20.41 -7.10 -10.35
CA GLU A 242 -21.49 -6.23 -9.90
C GLU A 242 -21.05 -5.26 -8.80
N ARG A 243 -20.19 -5.71 -7.87
CA ARG A 243 -19.64 -4.85 -6.81
C ARG A 243 -18.67 -3.81 -7.37
N TRP A 244 -17.85 -4.22 -8.34
CA TRP A 244 -16.97 -3.30 -9.05
C TRP A 244 -17.78 -2.22 -9.79
N GLU A 245 -18.83 -2.60 -10.50
CA GLU A 245 -19.76 -1.65 -11.16
C GLU A 245 -20.52 -0.77 -10.15
N TYR A 246 -20.81 -1.28 -8.96
CA TYR A 246 -21.39 -0.48 -7.89
C TYR A 246 -20.43 0.65 -7.47
N TRP A 247 -19.15 0.35 -7.27
CA TRP A 247 -18.13 1.36 -6.99
C TRP A 247 -17.97 2.37 -8.13
N GLU A 248 -17.97 1.92 -9.39
CA GLU A 248 -17.98 2.79 -10.57
C GLU A 248 -19.16 3.79 -10.51
N LYS A 249 -20.36 3.31 -10.18
CA LYS A 249 -21.56 4.16 -10.04
C LYS A 249 -21.45 5.17 -8.91
N CYS A 250 -20.90 4.77 -7.76
CA CYS A 250 -20.69 5.68 -6.64
C CYS A 250 -19.70 6.81 -7.01
N LEU A 251 -18.61 6.48 -7.70
CA LEU A 251 -17.64 7.47 -8.18
C LEU A 251 -18.23 8.39 -9.26
N ALA A 252 -19.04 7.85 -10.16
CA ALA A 252 -19.79 8.63 -11.15
C ALA A 252 -20.73 9.64 -10.46
N ASP A 253 -21.47 9.21 -9.44
CA ASP A 253 -22.37 10.10 -8.68
C ASP A 253 -21.60 11.20 -7.93
N ILE A 254 -20.42 10.90 -7.37
CA ILE A 254 -19.55 11.91 -6.76
C ILE A 254 -19.03 12.89 -7.82
N HIS A 255 -18.64 12.41 -9.00
CA HIS A 255 -18.18 13.25 -10.10
C HIS A 255 -19.28 14.22 -10.59
N GLU A 256 -20.48 13.71 -10.81
CA GLU A 256 -21.61 14.46 -11.38
C GLU A 256 -22.27 15.40 -10.36
N ASN A 257 -22.36 14.99 -9.10
CA ASN A 257 -23.17 15.68 -8.08
C ASN A 257 -22.37 16.19 -6.88
N GLY A 258 -21.05 16.00 -6.86
CA GLY A 258 -20.19 16.37 -5.72
C GLY A 258 -19.82 17.86 -5.64
N GLU A 259 -20.14 18.65 -6.66
CA GLU A 259 -19.83 20.09 -6.67
C GLU A 259 -20.44 20.80 -5.45
N GLY A 260 -19.64 21.64 -4.78
CA GLY A 260 -20.03 22.34 -3.56
C GLY A 260 -20.00 21.49 -2.28
N LYS A 261 -19.89 20.15 -2.40
CA LYS A 261 -19.64 19.25 -1.25
C LYS A 261 -18.16 18.93 -1.09
N VAL A 262 -17.44 18.65 -2.18
CA VAL A 262 -16.02 18.31 -2.20
C VAL A 262 -15.23 19.28 -3.07
N ASN A 263 -13.90 19.18 -3.01
CA ASN A 263 -13.02 20.05 -3.80
C ASN A 263 -13.17 19.74 -5.29
N GLU A 264 -12.98 20.73 -6.17
CA GLU A 264 -13.06 20.53 -7.63
C GLU A 264 -12.06 19.48 -8.14
N LYS A 265 -10.88 19.39 -7.52
CA LYS A 265 -9.91 18.33 -7.83
C LYS A 265 -10.47 16.94 -7.51
N THR A 266 -11.23 16.81 -6.42
CA THR A 266 -11.84 15.56 -5.98
C THR A 266 -12.93 15.10 -6.93
N THR A 267 -13.81 15.99 -7.40
CA THR A 267 -14.84 15.62 -8.39
C THR A 267 -14.23 15.14 -9.69
N LYS A 268 -13.16 15.81 -10.17
CA LYS A 268 -12.40 15.36 -11.36
C LYS A 268 -11.72 14.01 -11.12
N LEU A 269 -11.07 13.84 -9.97
CA LEU A 269 -10.39 12.61 -9.63
C LEU A 269 -11.36 11.43 -9.54
N ALA A 270 -12.56 11.61 -8.97
CA ALA A 270 -13.60 10.59 -8.96
C ALA A 270 -13.98 10.13 -10.38
N GLY A 271 -14.13 11.08 -11.31
CA GLY A 271 -14.39 10.80 -12.72
C GLY A 271 -13.26 10.00 -13.38
N MET A 272 -12.00 10.42 -13.21
CA MET A 272 -10.83 9.72 -13.74
C MET A 272 -10.68 8.31 -13.16
N THR A 273 -10.89 8.14 -11.85
CA THR A 273 -10.85 6.84 -11.18
C THR A 273 -11.93 5.93 -11.74
N LYS A 274 -13.17 6.43 -11.91
CA LYS A 274 -14.27 5.69 -12.54
C LYS A 274 -13.90 5.26 -13.97
N GLU A 275 -13.37 6.16 -14.78
CA GLU A 275 -12.97 5.86 -16.17
C GLU A 275 -11.90 4.78 -16.21
N ARG A 276 -10.92 4.83 -15.30
CA ARG A 276 -9.90 3.79 -15.18
C ARG A 276 -10.49 2.46 -14.73
N MET A 277 -11.44 2.45 -13.81
CA MET A 277 -12.13 1.22 -13.40
C MET A 277 -12.89 0.57 -14.56
N GLU A 278 -13.58 1.38 -15.37
CA GLU A 278 -14.29 0.89 -16.56
C GLU A 278 -13.33 0.37 -17.63
N ASP A 279 -12.20 1.05 -17.83
CA ASP A 279 -11.14 0.62 -18.75
C ASP A 279 -10.56 -0.73 -18.34
N ILE A 280 -10.21 -0.89 -17.06
CA ILE A 280 -9.74 -2.17 -16.50
C ILE A 280 -10.78 -3.26 -16.78
N ARG A 281 -12.05 -3.03 -16.44
CA ARG A 281 -13.10 -4.02 -16.62
C ARG A 281 -13.34 -4.41 -18.08
N LYS A 282 -13.31 -3.45 -19.01
CA LYS A 282 -13.57 -3.68 -20.44
C LYS A 282 -12.41 -4.34 -21.17
N ASN A 283 -11.18 -4.01 -20.77
CA ASN A 283 -9.96 -4.43 -21.45
C ASN A 283 -9.18 -5.50 -20.69
N TYR A 284 -9.74 -6.04 -19.60
CA TYR A 284 -9.15 -7.16 -18.88
C TYR A 284 -9.12 -8.41 -19.78
N VAL A 285 -7.93 -8.97 -19.97
CA VAL A 285 -7.71 -10.26 -20.62
C VAL A 285 -7.19 -11.20 -19.54
N ASP A 286 -7.82 -12.36 -19.38
CA ASP A 286 -7.35 -13.36 -18.41
C ASP A 286 -6.25 -14.19 -19.05
N GLU A 287 -5.00 -13.91 -18.71
CA GLU A 287 -3.83 -14.63 -19.24
C GLU A 287 -3.80 -16.12 -18.84
N SER A 288 -4.73 -16.58 -17.98
CA SER A 288 -4.91 -17.99 -17.63
C SER A 288 -5.80 -18.79 -18.60
N ASP A 289 -6.51 -18.12 -19.52
CA ASP A 289 -7.38 -18.81 -20.50
C ASP A 289 -6.63 -19.21 -21.78
N ASP A 290 -5.35 -18.83 -21.92
CA ASP A 290 -4.53 -19.10 -23.13
C ASP A 290 -3.71 -20.42 -23.07
N GLU A 291 -3.79 -21.21 -21.98
CA GLU A 291 -3.05 -22.49 -21.87
C GLU A 291 -3.85 -23.75 -22.23
N GLU A 292 -5.12 -23.67 -22.65
CA GLU A 292 -5.95 -24.86 -22.93
C GLU A 292 -6.12 -25.27 -24.41
N ASP A 293 -5.55 -24.57 -25.40
CA ASP A 293 -5.87 -24.84 -26.82
C ASP A 293 -4.70 -25.27 -27.74
N ASP A 294 -3.58 -25.75 -27.17
CA ASP A 294 -2.42 -26.24 -27.94
C ASP A 294 -2.04 -27.72 -27.62
N SER A 295 -3.05 -28.59 -27.44
CA SER A 295 -2.83 -30.04 -27.49
C SER A 295 -3.90 -30.78 -28.29
N GLU A 296 -3.73 -30.82 -29.62
CA GLU A 296 -4.19 -31.89 -30.50
C GLU A 296 -3.02 -32.55 -31.25
#